data_AF-A0A8S3FV94-F1
#
_entry.id   AF-A0A8S3FV94-F1
#
_cell.length_a   1.000
_cell.length_b   1.000
_cell.length_c   1.000
_cell.angle_alpha   90.00
_cell.angle_beta   90.00
_cell.angle_gamma   90.00
#
_symmetry.space_group_name_H-M   'P 1'
#
loop_
_entity.id
_entity.type
_entity.pdbx_description
1 polymer ?
#
loop_
_entity_poly.entity_id
_entity_poly.type
_entity_poly.pdbx_seq_one_letter_code
_entity_poly.pdbx_strand_id
1 'polypeptide(L)'
;MEKSNGLKIIDLQVGDYMKTIEECIKIGRPCLFQNIHEDIPQTLNPILLKSIKKTNSTDSNLVLQLGDREIVYNPSFRFYLSTRLYNPKYKPEIYSKINIINFAIKEQGLEEQLLGIVVRKEKPDLENSKDNCIVNISNKHKEKEILEEQ
;
A
#
# COMPACT_ATOMS: atom_id res chain seq x y z
N MET A 1 -0.33 -1.88 -9.32
CA MET A 1 -1.27 -2.54 -8.41
C MET A 1 -2.53 -1.71 -8.19
N GLU A 2 -2.49 -0.43 -7.80
CA GLU A 2 -3.71 0.37 -7.53
C GLU A 2 -4.13 1.32 -8.68
N LYS A 3 -3.48 1.24 -9.85
CA LYS A 3 -3.76 2.14 -11.00
C LYS A 3 -5.15 1.93 -11.58
N SER A 4 -5.63 0.68 -11.63
CA SER A 4 -6.98 0.32 -12.10
C SER A 4 -8.08 0.77 -11.14
N ASN A 5 -7.79 0.83 -9.84
CA ASN A 5 -8.74 1.26 -8.79
C ASN A 5 -8.83 2.78 -8.68
N GLY A 6 -8.12 3.51 -9.54
CA GLY A 6 -8.03 4.95 -9.50
C GLY A 6 -7.30 5.44 -8.24
N LEU A 7 -6.03 5.11 -8.02
CA LEU A 7 -5.28 5.74 -6.94
C LEU A 7 -5.31 7.28 -7.03
N LYS A 8 -5.64 7.97 -5.94
CA LYS A 8 -5.49 9.43 -5.82
C LYS A 8 -4.20 9.73 -5.08
N ILE A 9 -3.37 10.61 -5.64
CA ILE A 9 -2.11 11.04 -5.04
C ILE A 9 -2.30 12.44 -4.46
N ILE A 10 -1.86 12.63 -3.22
CA ILE A 10 -1.99 13.89 -2.48
C ILE A 10 -0.64 14.23 -1.85
N ASP A 11 -0.32 15.52 -1.78
CA ASP A 11 0.87 16.08 -1.11
C ASP A 11 0.42 17.08 -0.03
N LEU A 12 1.22 17.26 1.03
CA LEU A 12 1.00 18.20 2.14
C LEU A 12 0.90 19.66 1.66
N GLN A 13 1.53 19.99 0.54
CA GLN A 13 1.52 21.36 0.00
C GLN A 13 0.16 21.77 -0.61
N VAL A 14 -0.74 20.83 -0.85
CA VAL A 14 -2.07 21.13 -1.40
C VAL A 14 -3.00 21.47 -0.25
N GLY A 15 -3.37 22.75 -0.10
CA GLY A 15 -4.17 23.25 1.03
C GLY A 15 -5.54 22.58 1.26
N ASP A 16 -6.04 21.79 0.32
CA ASP A 16 -7.35 21.11 0.38
C ASP A 16 -7.24 19.55 0.44
N TYR A 17 -6.12 19.02 0.96
CA TYR A 17 -5.91 17.57 1.07
C TYR A 17 -7.02 16.85 1.86
N MET A 18 -7.55 17.48 2.92
CA MET A 18 -8.61 16.88 3.74
C MET A 18 -9.89 16.61 2.93
N LYS A 19 -10.38 17.59 2.18
CA LYS A 19 -11.59 17.42 1.33
C LYS A 19 -11.42 16.27 0.34
N THR A 20 -10.25 16.20 -0.27
CA THR A 20 -9.93 15.13 -1.23
C THR A 20 -9.95 13.75 -0.55
N ILE A 21 -9.44 13.63 0.68
CA ILE A 21 -9.49 12.39 1.45
C ILE A 21 -10.93 12.04 1.82
N GLU A 22 -11.74 13.01 2.26
CA GLU A 22 -13.16 12.78 2.57
C GLU A 22 -13.93 12.23 1.35
N GLU A 23 -13.70 12.79 0.17
CA GLU A 23 -14.28 12.28 -1.08
C GLU A 23 -13.81 10.86 -1.39
N CYS A 24 -12.52 10.58 -1.21
CA CYS A 24 -11.97 9.24 -1.43
C CYS A 24 -12.57 8.21 -0.45
N ILE A 25 -12.79 8.58 0.81
CA ILE A 25 -13.42 7.72 1.82
C ILE A 25 -14.87 7.40 1.46
N LYS A 26 -15.65 8.40 1.03
CA LYS A 26 -17.06 8.21 0.62
C LYS A 26 -17.19 7.31 -0.60
N ILE A 27 -16.33 7.51 -1.60
CA ILE A 27 -16.37 6.76 -2.87
C ILE A 27 -15.73 5.38 -2.71
N GLY A 28 -14.80 5.20 -1.77
CA GLY A 28 -14.00 3.97 -1.63
C GLY A 28 -12.74 3.95 -2.51
N ARG A 29 -12.29 5.12 -2.97
CA ARG A 29 -11.14 5.26 -3.87
C ARG A 29 -9.83 5.22 -3.05
N PRO A 30 -8.81 4.42 -3.42
CA PRO A 30 -7.56 4.39 -2.67
C PRO A 30 -6.83 5.72 -2.76
N CYS A 31 -6.22 6.14 -1.66
CA CYS A 31 -5.53 7.42 -1.54
C CYS A 31 -4.10 7.21 -1.03
N LEU A 32 -3.13 7.81 -1.72
CA LEU A 32 -1.71 7.84 -1.34
C LEU A 32 -1.32 9.25 -0.95
N PHE A 33 -0.93 9.42 0.32
CA PHE A 33 -0.36 10.66 0.83
C PHE A 33 1.16 10.58 0.75
N GLN A 34 1.75 11.40 -0.11
CA GLN A 34 3.18 11.37 -0.40
C GLN A 34 3.97 12.36 0.44
N ASN A 35 5.26 12.06 0.58
CA ASN A 35 6.26 12.94 1.17
C ASN A 35 5.93 13.36 2.60
N ILE A 36 5.34 12.46 3.39
CA ILE A 36 5.11 12.74 4.80
C ILE A 36 6.45 12.87 5.54
N HIS A 37 6.55 13.92 6.35
CA HIS A 37 7.66 14.15 7.27
C HIS A 37 7.42 13.40 8.59
N GLU A 38 8.32 13.61 9.58
CA GLU A 38 8.20 12.95 10.89
C GLU A 38 6.96 13.40 11.68
N ASP A 39 6.50 14.63 11.44
CA ASP A 39 5.29 15.18 12.03
C ASP A 39 4.07 14.95 11.14
N ILE A 40 3.27 13.95 11.51
CA ILE A 40 1.99 13.67 10.87
C ILE A 40 0.90 14.55 11.51
N PRO A 41 0.08 15.28 10.73
CA PRO A 41 -1.00 16.09 11.27
C PRO A 41 -1.97 15.28 12.12
N GLN A 42 -2.29 15.77 13.32
CA GLN A 42 -3.23 15.10 14.23
C GLN A 42 -4.65 14.98 13.66
N THR A 43 -5.01 15.82 12.67
CA THR A 43 -6.29 15.74 11.95
C THR A 43 -6.48 14.42 11.21
N LEU A 44 -5.40 13.70 10.89
CA LEU A 44 -5.46 12.39 10.25
C LEU A 44 -5.64 11.24 11.25
N ASN A 45 -5.48 11.47 12.56
CA ASN A 45 -5.58 10.43 13.59
C ASN A 45 -6.85 9.56 13.46
N PRO A 46 -8.06 10.10 13.23
CA PRO A 46 -9.26 9.28 13.13
C PRO A 46 -9.21 8.30 11.94
N ILE A 47 -8.60 8.73 10.83
CA ILE A 47 -8.41 7.90 9.63
C ILE A 47 -7.35 6.82 9.89
N LEU A 48 -6.25 7.17 10.55
CA LEU A 48 -5.17 6.21 10.88
C LEU A 48 -5.65 5.15 11.87
N LEU A 49 -6.41 5.56 12.89
CA LEU A 49 -6.99 4.68 13.90
C LEU A 49 -8.17 3.85 13.40
N LYS A 50 -8.69 4.16 12.20
CA LYS A 50 -9.95 3.59 11.68
C LYS A 50 -11.05 3.65 12.73
N SER A 51 -11.31 4.84 13.27
CA SER A 51 -12.36 5.08 14.29
C SER A 51 -13.77 5.00 13.68
N ILE A 52 -14.09 3.84 13.14
CA ILE A 52 -15.33 3.53 12.41
C ILE A 52 -16.37 3.07 13.41
N LYS A 53 -17.55 3.67 13.32
CA LYS A 53 -18.74 3.30 14.09
C LYS A 53 -19.78 2.71 13.14
N LYS A 54 -20.56 1.76 13.64
CA LYS A 54 -21.78 1.31 12.95
C LYS A 54 -22.92 2.18 13.42
N THR A 55 -23.67 2.76 12.50
CA THR A 55 -24.88 3.49 12.86
C THR A 55 -26.01 2.49 13.13
N ASN A 56 -26.81 2.74 14.18
CA ASN A 56 -27.90 1.87 14.62
C ASN A 56 -29.18 1.97 13.75
N SER A 57 -29.09 2.66 12.62
CA SER A 57 -30.21 2.89 11.70
C SER A 57 -30.33 1.75 10.68
N THR A 58 -31.51 1.58 10.12
CA THR A 58 -31.99 0.44 9.32
C THR A 58 -31.10 0.05 8.13
N ASP A 59 -30.27 0.97 7.63
CA ASP A 59 -29.18 0.67 6.69
C ASP A 59 -27.84 0.66 7.44
N SER A 60 -27.16 -0.48 7.42
CA SER A 60 -25.94 -0.81 8.17
C SER A 60 -24.70 -0.06 7.65
N ASN A 61 -24.76 1.26 7.57
CA ASN A 61 -23.68 2.08 7.05
C ASN A 61 -22.59 2.25 8.11
N LEU A 62 -21.33 2.08 7.68
CA LEU A 62 -20.16 2.40 8.48
C LEU A 62 -19.94 3.91 8.39
N VAL A 63 -19.69 4.56 9.53
CA VAL A 63 -19.38 5.98 9.60
C VAL A 63 -18.04 6.20 10.29
N LEU A 64 -17.23 7.09 9.75
CA LEU A 64 -15.98 7.55 10.34
C LEU A 64 -16.20 8.94 10.94
N GLN A 65 -15.90 9.09 12.23
CA GLN A 65 -15.95 10.39 12.89
C GLN A 65 -14.63 11.13 12.66
N LEU A 66 -14.67 12.26 11.95
CA LEU A 66 -13.51 13.10 11.64
C LEU A 66 -13.70 14.48 12.28
N GLY A 67 -13.15 14.65 13.49
CA GLY A 67 -13.43 15.82 14.32
C GLY A 67 -14.92 15.88 14.68
N ASP A 68 -15.58 16.98 14.30
CA ASP A 68 -17.01 17.20 14.54
C ASP A 68 -17.92 16.68 13.41
N ARG A 69 -17.35 16.09 12.35
CA ARG A 69 -18.09 15.61 11.18
C ARG A 69 -18.15 14.10 11.13
N GLU A 70 -19.32 13.56 10.77
CA GLU A 70 -19.49 12.15 10.44
C GLU A 70 -19.47 11.96 8.92
N ILE A 71 -18.64 11.02 8.46
CA ILE A 71 -18.46 10.72 7.04
C ILE A 71 -18.81 9.25 6.81
N VAL A 72 -19.59 8.98 5.76
CA VAL A 72 -19.87 7.59 5.34
C VAL A 72 -18.56 6.93 4.91
N TYR A 73 -18.23 5.82 5.56
CA TYR A 73 -17.01 5.06 5.35
C TYR A 73 -17.26 3.90 4.39
N ASN A 74 -16.53 3.87 3.29
CA ASN A 74 -16.58 2.74 2.35
C ASN A 74 -15.50 1.68 2.71
N PRO A 75 -15.86 0.40 2.91
CA PRO A 75 -14.90 -0.68 3.21
C PRO A 75 -13.79 -0.88 2.17
N SER A 76 -14.02 -0.50 0.91
CA SER A 76 -13.03 -0.63 -0.17
C SER A 76 -11.92 0.44 -0.09
N PHE A 77 -12.10 1.47 0.74
CA PHE A 77 -11.12 2.53 0.91
C PHE A 77 -9.80 2.00 1.49
N ARG A 78 -8.68 2.42 0.88
CA ARG A 78 -7.33 2.15 1.38
C ARG A 78 -6.55 3.44 1.45
N PHE A 79 -5.90 3.66 2.58
CA PHE A 79 -5.04 4.82 2.81
C PHE A 79 -3.59 4.39 2.89
N TYR A 80 -2.75 4.99 2.05
CA TYR A 80 -1.33 4.74 1.97
C TYR A 80 -0.57 6.01 2.34
N LEU A 81 0.51 5.84 3.08
CA LEU A 81 1.45 6.90 3.42
C LEU A 81 2.80 6.56 2.81
N SER A 82 3.49 7.53 2.22
CA SER A 82 4.87 7.35 1.79
C SER A 82 5.76 8.50 2.28
N THR A 83 6.96 8.15 2.71
CA THR A 83 8.02 9.09 3.07
C THR A 83 9.25 8.80 2.21
N ARG A 84 10.02 9.85 1.91
CA ARG A 84 11.34 9.73 1.26
C ARG A 84 12.49 9.77 2.26
N LEU A 85 12.18 9.92 3.55
CA LEU A 85 13.19 9.93 4.60
C LEU A 85 13.77 8.52 4.73
N TYR A 86 15.11 8.42 4.70
CA TYR A 86 15.81 7.14 4.83
C TYR A 86 15.64 6.52 6.22
N ASN A 87 15.62 7.37 7.25
CA ASN A 87 15.47 6.95 8.65
C ASN A 87 14.49 7.88 9.39
N PRO A 88 13.18 7.76 9.14
CA PRO A 88 12.18 8.58 9.80
C PRO A 88 12.02 8.16 11.26
N LYS A 89 12.16 9.11 12.20
CA LYS A 89 11.95 8.87 13.63
C LYS A 89 10.54 9.28 14.03
N TYR A 90 9.59 8.36 13.89
CA TYR A 90 8.23 8.61 14.36
C TYR A 90 8.11 8.46 15.88
N LYS A 91 7.11 9.11 16.47
CA LYS A 91 6.78 8.91 17.88
C LYS A 91 6.18 7.50 18.08
N PRO A 92 6.35 6.86 19.26
CA PRO A 92 5.75 5.56 19.57
C PRO A 92 4.25 5.47 19.27
N GLU A 93 3.53 6.59 19.47
CA GLU A 93 2.11 6.71 19.15
C GLU A 93 1.76 6.49 17.68
N ILE A 94 2.67 6.74 16.74
CA ILE A 94 2.46 6.50 15.31
C ILE A 94 2.66 5.02 15.01
N TYR A 95 3.72 4.41 15.56
CA TYR A 95 3.99 2.98 15.38
C TYR A 95 2.86 2.08 15.89
N SER A 96 2.07 2.52 16.88
CA SER A 96 0.90 1.76 17.34
C SER A 96 -0.34 1.92 16.44
N LYS A 97 -0.42 3.00 15.66
CA LYS A 97 -1.58 3.34 14.82
C LYS A 97 -1.47 2.81 13.40
N ILE A 98 -0.26 2.72 12.86
CA ILE A 98 -0.01 2.37 11.45
C ILE A 98 0.97 1.23 11.30
N ASN A 99 0.81 0.47 10.22
CA ASN A 99 1.79 -0.53 9.81
C ASN A 99 2.84 0.12 8.91
N ILE A 100 4.11 -0.01 9.29
CA ILE A 100 5.24 0.55 8.55
C ILE A 100 5.92 -0.55 7.77
N ILE A 101 6.16 -0.30 6.49
CA ILE A 101 6.86 -1.21 5.59
C ILE A 101 8.14 -0.52 5.13
N ASN A 102 9.28 -1.18 5.32
CA ASN A 102 10.56 -0.67 4.87
C ASN A 102 10.79 -1.04 3.39
N PHE A 103 10.87 -0.03 2.53
CA PHE A 103 11.20 -0.17 1.11
C PHE A 103 12.64 0.24 0.77
N ALA A 104 13.50 0.42 1.77
CA ALA A 104 14.91 0.72 1.52
C ALA A 104 15.57 -0.43 0.75
N ILE A 105 16.15 -0.08 -0.39
CA ILE A 105 16.89 -1.02 -1.22
C ILE A 105 18.23 -1.28 -0.53
N LYS A 106 18.56 -2.57 -0.34
CA LYS A 106 19.89 -2.99 0.10
C LYS A 106 20.80 -3.10 -1.12
N GLU A 107 22.07 -2.72 -0.98
CA GLU A 107 23.06 -2.75 -2.08
C GLU A 107 23.11 -4.11 -2.78
N GLN A 108 23.15 -5.20 -2.01
CA GLN A 108 23.13 -6.57 -2.53
C GLN A 108 21.89 -6.85 -3.41
N GLY A 109 20.71 -6.36 -3.01
CA GLY A 109 19.49 -6.53 -3.79
C GLY A 109 19.49 -5.71 -5.08
N LEU A 110 20.13 -4.53 -5.05
CA LEU A 110 20.33 -3.72 -6.25
C LEU A 110 21.34 -4.37 -7.21
N GLU A 111 22.42 -4.92 -6.67
CA GLU A 111 23.44 -5.64 -7.43
C GLU A 111 22.85 -6.85 -8.17
N GLU A 112 22.04 -7.66 -7.49
CA GLU A 112 21.32 -8.78 -8.11
C GLU A 112 20.37 -8.31 -9.22
N GLN A 113 19.64 -7.21 -9.01
CA GLN A 113 18.75 -6.65 -10.03
C GLN A 113 19.52 -6.15 -11.25
N LEU A 114 20.62 -5.44 -11.04
CA LEU A 114 21.47 -4.93 -12.11
C LEU A 114 22.16 -6.08 -12.86
N LEU A 115 22.68 -7.07 -12.14
CA LEU A 115 23.28 -8.27 -12.72
C LEU A 115 22.27 -9.00 -13.62
N GLY A 116 21.02 -9.14 -13.18
CA GLY A 116 19.96 -9.72 -14.01
C GLY A 116 19.74 -8.96 -15.32
N ILE A 117 19.75 -7.62 -15.27
CA ILE A 117 19.61 -6.77 -16.46
C ILE A 117 20.81 -6.94 -17.41
N VAL A 118 22.04 -6.98 -16.86
CA VAL A 118 23.26 -7.15 -17.66
C VAL A 118 23.29 -8.53 -18.31
N VAL A 119 23.03 -9.60 -17.55
CA VAL A 119 23.01 -10.98 -18.07
C VAL A 119 21.96 -11.13 -19.16
N ARG A 120 20.76 -10.54 -18.99
CA ARG A 120 19.71 -10.56 -20.02
C ARG A 120 20.17 -9.91 -21.33
N LYS A 121 21.02 -8.88 -21.25
CA LYS A 121 21.52 -8.15 -22.42
C LYS A 121 22.73 -8.81 -23.07
N GLU A 122 23.65 -9.36 -22.29
CA GLU A 122 24.89 -9.97 -22.79
C GLU A 122 24.74 -11.45 -23.14
N LYS A 123 23.90 -12.20 -22.42
CA LYS A 123 23.71 -13.65 -22.58
C LYS A 123 22.22 -14.03 -22.49
N PRO A 124 21.40 -13.67 -23.49
CA PRO A 124 19.96 -13.94 -23.49
C PRO A 124 19.63 -15.44 -23.42
N ASP A 125 20.47 -16.32 -23.97
CA ASP A 125 20.25 -17.77 -23.97
C ASP A 125 20.25 -18.39 -22.56
N LEU A 126 21.06 -17.85 -21.65
CA LEU A 126 21.13 -18.25 -20.25
C LEU A 126 19.88 -17.79 -19.49
N GLU A 127 19.38 -16.59 -19.75
CA GLU A 127 18.15 -16.08 -19.14
C GLU A 127 16.92 -16.87 -19.65
N ASN A 128 16.83 -17.17 -20.95
CA ASN A 128 15.76 -18.01 -21.50
C ASN A 128 15.76 -19.41 -20.87
N SER A 129 16.95 -19.98 -20.65
CA SER A 129 17.09 -21.30 -20.00
C SER A 129 16.64 -21.25 -18.54
N LYS A 130 16.97 -20.18 -17.82
CA LYS A 130 16.53 -19.93 -16.43
C LYS A 130 15.02 -19.73 -16.36
N ASP A 131 14.44 -18.91 -17.24
CA ASP A 131 12.99 -18.64 -17.28
C ASP A 131 12.20 -19.92 -17.58
N ASN A 132 12.65 -20.73 -18.55
CA ASN A 132 12.07 -22.04 -18.82
C ASN A 132 12.16 -22.98 -17.61
N CYS A 133 13.28 -22.95 -16.88
CA CYS A 133 13.46 -23.76 -15.68
C CYS A 133 12.48 -23.33 -14.56
N ILE A 134 12.28 -22.03 -14.36
CA ILE A 134 11.33 -21.49 -13.38
C ILE A 134 9.90 -21.91 -13.73
N VAL A 135 9.49 -21.80 -14.99
CA VAL A 135 8.16 -22.23 -15.45
C VAL A 135 7.96 -23.72 -15.22
N ASN A 136 8.96 -24.54 -15.54
CA ASN A 136 8.91 -25.99 -15.32
C ASN A 136 8.82 -26.36 -13.84
N ILE A 137 9.54 -25.65 -12.97
CA ILE A 137 9.46 -25.85 -11.51
C ILE A 137 8.06 -25.48 -11.00
N SER A 138 7.50 -24.34 -11.41
CA SER A 138 6.15 -23.94 -11.03
C SER A 138 5.09 -24.94 -11.51
N ASN A 139 5.22 -25.47 -12.73
CA ASN A 139 4.29 -26.47 -13.26
C ASN A 139 4.38 -27.79 -12.47
N LYS A 140 5.59 -28.26 -12.17
CA LYS A 140 5.79 -29.46 -11.34
C LYS A 140 5.27 -29.29 -9.91
N HIS A 141 5.39 -28.10 -9.32
CA HIS A 141 4.83 -27.82 -8.00
C HIS A 141 3.30 -27.90 -8.00
N LYS A 142 2.63 -27.30 -9.00
CA LYS A 142 1.17 -27.39 -9.15
C LYS A 142 0.70 -28.82 -9.36
N GLU A 143 1.40 -29.58 -10.20
CA GLU A 143 1.08 -30.98 -10.47
C GLU A 143 1.20 -31.84 -9.20
N LYS A 144 2.20 -31.56 -8.36
CA LYS A 144 2.40 -32.23 -7.08
C LYS A 144 1.29 -31.91 -6.06
N GLU A 145 0.85 -30.66 -5.96
CA GLU A 145 -0.28 -30.28 -5.09
C GLU A 145 -1.58 -30.99 -5.51
N ILE A 146 -1.86 -31.08 -6.81
CA ILE A 146 -3.04 -31.78 -7.34
C ILE A 146 -3.00 -33.28 -7.01
N LEU A 147 -1.80 -33.89 -7.00
CA LEU A 147 -1.60 -35.30 -6.64
C LEU A 147 -1.71 -35.56 -5.14
N GLU A 148 -1.45 -34.57 -4.28
CA GLU A 148 -1.57 -34.69 -2.82
C GLU A 148 -3.01 -34.46 -2.32
N GLU A 149 -3.88 -33.85 -3.13
CA GLU A 149 -5.31 -33.65 -2.85
C GLU A 149 -6.23 -34.81 -3.30
N GLN A 150 -5.67 -35.86 -3.93
CA GLN A 150 -6.37 -37.08 -4.38
C GLN A 150 -6.15 -38.25 -3.44
#